data_AF-A0AAD9J4V2-F1
#
_entry.id   AF-A0AAD9J4V2-F1
#
_cell.length_a   1.000
_cell.length_b   1.000
_cell.length_c   1.000
_cell.angle_alpha   90.00
_cell.angle_beta   90.00
_cell.angle_gamma   90.00
#
_symmetry.space_group_name_H-M   'P 1'
#
loop_
_entity.id
_entity.type
_entity.pdbx_description
1 polymer ?
#
loop_
_entity_poly.entity_id
_entity_poly.type
_entity_poly.pdbx_seq_one_letter_code
_entity_poly.pdbx_strand_id
1 'polypeptide(L)'
;MHNPYVVEDRALKAFSICLLKTVDIIRDRVNRASVFEEEDFQPMTYGFKMASDVTDVRAMGMVKEVEEDLNRTIKLTRSKPGEKRDLTTEKEHDFAVAVHTRLKFCRLFFATLVAFSREKCQGMDDAQKYLKLLSELLPTIRKTVNLGVTAQREGEEQTDYPIIMGFEPLVNQRLLPPTFPRYTQIKSRDVMIEYMESLIERLKQICGVTEQNAFHGVMDFMLEFSKPSPCVLSRSLLQLLYLPPSRLVFGSMNMVDVLRDAVRAFIAPPVLMSRSGLANNPQSKDYVDSFLAHAVRPMTQLIHNTGHNRARQRDRWGHLLEDLSCLQEGADKVDAFLHSLLSKIDPGRQHLACFGTWVLYHTLRVMILYVLAGFELELYSVHEFHYVFWYLYECLYSWLISTLSRADRFLMEQESLAEQQQQKGRTNKKNKKKRKIRAHAREAALAQGAQNLCGGYYKALVGFMLDEKLSTPHFQFDNEEVRYNHRFAPFGCLVTPPPIHYPQFKDMTDLSRYNPPLDGLDLYSGACKCFQQARIHYESIPNPDDEIRCLLKIAKTNFVVMKLLLGGHTKDSKSPPEFDFSQHKIFPVIKVS
;
A
#
# COMPACT_ATOMS: atom_id res chain seq x y z
N MET A 1 -33.21 -16.36 -1.25
CA MET A 1 -32.11 -15.86 -2.10
C MET A 1 -31.76 -16.78 -3.27
N HIS A 2 -31.65 -18.11 -3.08
CA HIS A 2 -31.24 -19.04 -4.14
C HIS A 2 -32.13 -19.08 -5.39
N ASN A 3 -33.43 -18.82 -5.22
CA ASN A 3 -34.36 -18.63 -6.33
C ASN A 3 -35.25 -17.39 -6.06
N PRO A 4 -34.82 -16.19 -6.49
CA PRO A 4 -35.58 -14.96 -6.22
C PRO A 4 -36.92 -14.91 -6.95
N TYR A 5 -37.13 -15.74 -7.98
CA TYR A 5 -38.35 -15.71 -8.79
C TYR A 5 -39.58 -16.25 -8.06
N VAL A 6 -39.37 -17.12 -7.08
CA VAL A 6 -40.42 -17.71 -6.21
C VAL A 6 -40.88 -16.73 -5.13
N VAL A 7 -40.14 -15.64 -4.89
CA VAL A 7 -40.52 -14.64 -3.90
C VAL A 7 -41.69 -13.81 -4.44
N GLU A 8 -42.83 -13.86 -3.75
CA GLU A 8 -44.05 -13.11 -4.10
C GLU A 8 -43.95 -11.63 -3.70
N ASP A 9 -43.38 -11.34 -2.52
CA ASP A 9 -43.19 -9.98 -2.05
C ASP A 9 -42.26 -9.19 -2.99
N ARG A 10 -42.78 -8.09 -3.55
CA ARG A 10 -42.06 -7.28 -4.55
C ARG A 10 -40.76 -6.69 -3.99
N ALA A 11 -40.77 -6.25 -2.73
CA ALA A 11 -39.61 -5.61 -2.11
C ALA A 11 -38.47 -6.61 -1.89
N LEU A 12 -38.80 -7.77 -1.31
CA LEU A 12 -37.85 -8.85 -1.06
C LEU A 12 -37.33 -9.46 -2.36
N LYS A 13 -38.18 -9.58 -3.39
CA LYS A 13 -37.75 -10.03 -4.73
C LYS A 13 -36.74 -9.07 -5.36
N ALA A 14 -37.06 -7.77 -5.38
CA ALA A 14 -36.17 -6.75 -5.93
C ALA A 14 -34.84 -6.67 -5.15
N PHE A 15 -34.90 -6.70 -3.82
CA PHE A 15 -33.71 -6.80 -2.96
C PHE A 15 -32.87 -8.03 -3.28
N SER A 16 -33.51 -9.20 -3.40
CA SER A 16 -32.81 -10.46 -3.64
C SER A 16 -32.04 -10.44 -4.96
N ILE A 17 -32.67 -9.95 -6.02
CA ILE A 17 -32.03 -9.81 -7.34
C ILE A 17 -30.86 -8.82 -7.27
N CYS A 18 -31.07 -7.64 -6.66
CA CYS A 18 -30.03 -6.63 -6.52
C CYS A 18 -28.81 -7.13 -5.71
N LEU A 19 -29.05 -7.89 -4.64
CA LEU A 19 -27.98 -8.47 -3.83
C LEU A 19 -27.21 -9.56 -4.60
N LEU A 20 -27.90 -10.43 -5.35
CA LEU A 20 -27.22 -11.41 -6.22
C LEU A 20 -26.34 -10.73 -7.27
N LYS A 21 -26.85 -9.66 -7.90
CA LYS A 21 -26.07 -8.85 -8.86
C LYS A 21 -24.88 -8.15 -8.20
N THR A 22 -25.04 -7.68 -6.97
CA THR A 22 -23.96 -7.11 -6.16
C THR A 22 -22.86 -8.14 -5.87
N VAL A 23 -23.24 -9.37 -5.50
CA VAL A 23 -22.28 -10.46 -5.29
C VAL A 23 -21.58 -10.84 -6.61
N ASP A 24 -22.31 -10.88 -7.72
CA ASP A 24 -21.77 -11.19 -9.05
C ASP A 24 -20.70 -10.19 -9.49
N ILE A 25 -20.98 -8.89 -9.36
CA ILE A 25 -20.01 -7.85 -9.72
C ILE A 25 -18.82 -7.84 -8.77
N ILE A 26 -19.00 -8.05 -7.46
CA ILE A 26 -17.88 -8.20 -6.52
C ILE A 26 -16.98 -9.36 -6.94
N ARG A 27 -17.57 -10.53 -7.24
CA ARG A 27 -16.83 -11.72 -7.69
C ARG A 27 -16.07 -11.44 -8.99
N ASP A 28 -16.74 -10.85 -9.98
CA ASP A 28 -16.13 -10.49 -11.27
C ASP A 28 -14.94 -9.55 -11.07
N ARG A 29 -15.09 -8.49 -10.27
CA ARG A 29 -14.01 -7.52 -10.00
C ARG A 29 -12.84 -8.17 -9.26
N VAL A 30 -13.10 -8.96 -8.22
CA VAL A 30 -12.03 -9.64 -7.47
C VAL A 30 -11.28 -10.63 -8.36
N ASN A 31 -11.99 -11.42 -9.16
CA ASN A 31 -11.36 -12.37 -10.09
C ASN A 31 -10.52 -11.68 -11.16
N ARG A 32 -11.06 -10.63 -11.80
CA ARG A 32 -10.33 -9.87 -12.82
C ARG A 32 -9.08 -9.20 -12.27
N ALA A 33 -9.14 -8.71 -11.03
CA ALA A 33 -8.00 -8.08 -10.39
C ALA A 33 -6.90 -9.10 -10.07
N SER A 34 -7.24 -10.36 -9.78
CA SER A 34 -6.26 -11.43 -9.52
C SER A 34 -5.24 -11.06 -8.42
N VAL A 35 -5.73 -10.40 -7.36
CA VAL A 35 -4.94 -9.97 -6.18
C VAL A 35 -5.46 -10.57 -4.86
N PHE A 36 -6.00 -11.79 -4.93
CA PHE A 36 -6.53 -12.51 -3.78
C PHE A 36 -5.92 -13.92 -3.71
N GLU A 37 -5.91 -14.48 -2.52
CA GLU A 37 -5.65 -15.90 -2.26
C GLU A 37 -6.94 -16.56 -1.74
N GLU A 38 -6.99 -17.90 -1.69
CA GLU A 38 -8.18 -18.63 -1.20
C GLU A 38 -8.58 -18.26 0.24
N GLU A 39 -7.62 -17.80 1.06
CA GLU A 39 -7.87 -17.28 2.41
C GLU A 39 -8.58 -15.91 2.41
N ASP A 40 -8.38 -15.11 1.37
CA ASP A 40 -8.97 -13.77 1.22
C ASP A 40 -10.37 -13.83 0.63
N PHE A 41 -10.58 -14.73 -0.33
CA PHE A 41 -11.80 -14.80 -1.13
C PHE A 41 -12.00 -16.18 -1.76
N GLN A 42 -13.21 -16.70 -1.67
CA GLN A 42 -13.62 -17.93 -2.34
C GLN A 42 -14.36 -17.57 -3.65
N PRO A 43 -13.73 -17.76 -4.83
CA PRO A 43 -14.34 -17.37 -6.11
C PRO A 43 -15.39 -18.37 -6.60
N MET A 44 -15.43 -19.59 -6.05
CA MET A 44 -16.35 -20.63 -6.49
C MET A 44 -17.79 -20.32 -6.10
N THR A 45 -18.70 -20.49 -7.05
CA THR A 45 -20.14 -20.27 -6.85
C THR A 45 -20.89 -21.54 -6.49
N TYR A 46 -20.25 -22.72 -6.54
CA TYR A 46 -20.88 -24.01 -6.23
C TYR A 46 -22.23 -24.24 -6.93
N GLY A 47 -22.37 -23.75 -8.16
CA GLY A 47 -23.61 -23.88 -8.97
C GLY A 47 -24.68 -22.83 -8.70
N PHE A 48 -24.45 -21.85 -7.82
CA PHE A 48 -25.39 -20.74 -7.60
C PHE A 48 -25.44 -19.77 -8.79
N LYS A 49 -26.68 -19.51 -9.26
CA LYS A 49 -26.96 -18.54 -10.32
C LYS A 49 -27.13 -17.15 -9.72
N MET A 50 -26.32 -16.18 -10.19
CA MET A 50 -26.31 -14.81 -9.67
C MET A 50 -27.25 -13.85 -10.44
N ALA A 51 -28.49 -14.27 -10.68
CA ALA A 51 -29.50 -13.49 -11.43
C ALA A 51 -28.96 -12.90 -12.75
N SER A 52 -28.14 -13.67 -13.48
CA SER A 52 -27.46 -13.26 -14.72
C SER A 52 -28.42 -12.93 -15.86
N ASP A 53 -29.65 -13.41 -15.78
CA ASP A 53 -30.75 -13.13 -16.71
C ASP A 53 -31.37 -11.73 -16.53
N VAL A 54 -31.01 -11.00 -15.47
CA VAL A 54 -31.45 -9.62 -15.24
C VAL A 54 -30.30 -8.65 -15.51
N THR A 55 -30.53 -7.69 -16.42
CA THR A 55 -29.60 -6.59 -16.71
C THR A 55 -29.43 -5.67 -15.49
N ASP A 56 -28.27 -5.03 -15.36
CA ASP A 56 -27.99 -4.12 -14.23
C ASP A 56 -29.01 -2.97 -14.13
N VAL A 57 -29.40 -2.40 -15.28
CA VAL A 57 -30.41 -1.33 -15.36
C VAL A 57 -31.76 -1.81 -14.84
N ARG A 58 -32.21 -3.01 -15.25
CA ARG A 58 -33.47 -3.61 -14.78
C ARG A 58 -33.42 -3.91 -13.28
N ALA A 59 -32.33 -4.49 -12.78
CA ALA A 59 -32.19 -4.78 -11.35
C ALA A 59 -32.27 -3.50 -10.50
N MET A 60 -31.59 -2.43 -10.91
CA MET A 60 -31.70 -1.11 -10.26
C MET A 60 -33.11 -0.51 -10.37
N GLY A 61 -33.76 -0.66 -11.53
CA GLY A 61 -35.13 -0.19 -11.77
C GLY A 61 -36.14 -0.85 -10.85
N MET A 62 -36.06 -2.17 -10.67
CA MET A 62 -36.95 -2.91 -9.77
C MET A 62 -36.86 -2.44 -8.32
N VAL A 63 -35.65 -2.16 -7.82
CA VAL A 63 -35.48 -1.62 -6.45
C VAL A 63 -35.99 -0.19 -6.37
N LYS A 64 -35.77 0.61 -7.41
CA LYS A 64 -36.24 2.01 -7.47
C LYS A 64 -37.78 2.11 -7.45
N GLU A 65 -38.50 1.23 -8.15
CA GLU A 65 -39.97 1.19 -8.10
C GLU A 65 -40.47 0.94 -6.66
N VAL A 66 -39.86 0.00 -5.96
CA VAL A 66 -40.20 -0.30 -4.55
C VAL A 66 -39.84 0.86 -3.63
N GLU A 67 -38.70 1.54 -3.87
CA GLU A 67 -38.34 2.77 -3.15
C GLU A 67 -39.41 3.86 -3.34
N GLU A 68 -39.92 4.03 -4.55
CA GLU A 68 -40.97 5.02 -4.85
C GLU A 68 -42.28 4.70 -4.13
N ASP A 69 -42.69 3.43 -4.10
CA ASP A 69 -43.87 2.96 -3.36
C ASP A 69 -43.71 3.22 -1.85
N LEU A 70 -42.58 2.83 -1.25
CA LEU A 70 -42.30 3.08 0.17
C LEU A 70 -42.20 4.57 0.48
N ASN A 71 -41.65 5.38 -0.42
CA ASN A 71 -41.58 6.83 -0.25
C ASN A 71 -42.99 7.48 -0.26
N ARG A 72 -43.96 6.92 -0.99
CA ARG A 72 -45.37 7.35 -0.87
C ARG A 72 -45.91 7.02 0.51
N THR A 73 -45.68 5.81 1.03
CA THR A 73 -46.06 5.43 2.40
C THR A 73 -45.44 6.36 3.45
N ILE A 74 -44.14 6.67 3.34
CA ILE A 74 -43.45 7.62 4.24
C ILE A 74 -44.11 9.00 4.22
N LYS A 75 -44.50 9.50 3.04
CA LYS A 75 -45.18 10.80 2.90
C LYS A 75 -46.58 10.78 3.51
N LEU A 76 -47.34 9.70 3.31
CA LEU A 76 -48.70 9.53 3.84
C LEU A 76 -48.71 9.39 5.36
N THR A 77 -47.70 8.73 5.93
CA THR A 77 -47.58 8.44 7.37
C THR A 77 -46.77 9.51 8.14
N ARG A 78 -46.34 10.59 7.47
CA ARG A 78 -45.52 11.65 8.08
C ARG A 78 -46.38 12.50 9.03
N SER A 79 -45.90 12.70 10.27
CA SER A 79 -46.55 13.65 11.20
C SER A 79 -46.47 15.09 10.71
N LYS A 80 -47.59 15.81 10.73
CA LYS A 80 -47.63 17.27 10.56
C LYS A 80 -47.30 17.97 11.89
N PRO A 81 -46.83 19.23 11.85
CA PRO A 81 -46.57 20.01 13.07
C PRO A 81 -47.84 20.11 13.92
N GLY A 82 -47.76 19.66 15.19
CA GLY A 82 -48.88 19.68 16.14
C GLY A 82 -49.77 18.42 16.16
N GLU A 83 -49.53 17.45 15.27
CA GLU A 83 -50.33 16.23 15.16
C GLU A 83 -49.61 15.03 15.81
N LYS A 84 -50.24 14.37 16.78
CA LYS A 84 -49.74 13.11 17.36
C LYS A 84 -50.19 11.95 16.48
N ARG A 85 -49.25 11.08 16.09
CA ARG A 85 -49.56 9.83 15.37
C ARG A 85 -50.18 8.84 16.33
N ASP A 86 -51.08 8.00 15.82
CA ASP A 86 -51.43 6.77 16.50
C ASP A 86 -50.28 5.75 16.36
N LEU A 87 -50.26 4.79 17.28
CA LEU A 87 -49.18 3.79 17.37
C LEU A 87 -49.03 2.93 16.11
N THR A 88 -50.11 2.73 15.34
CA THR A 88 -50.08 1.91 14.12
C THR A 88 -49.42 2.66 12.99
N THR A 89 -49.84 3.91 12.76
CA THR A 89 -49.24 4.80 11.75
C THR A 89 -47.78 5.12 12.07
N GLU A 90 -47.44 5.28 13.35
CA GLU A 90 -46.06 5.48 13.78
C GLU A 90 -45.17 4.27 13.46
N LYS A 91 -45.63 3.06 13.79
CA LYS A 91 -44.93 1.82 13.41
C LYS A 91 -44.80 1.66 11.90
N GLU A 92 -45.87 1.89 11.15
CA GLU A 92 -45.86 1.80 9.68
C GLU A 92 -44.84 2.79 9.08
N HIS A 93 -44.80 4.03 9.59
CA HIS A 93 -43.83 5.03 9.18
C HIS A 93 -42.39 4.55 9.42
N ASP A 94 -42.10 4.08 10.63
CA ASP A 94 -40.75 3.68 11.03
C ASP A 94 -40.27 2.47 10.23
N PHE A 95 -41.15 1.48 9.98
CA PHE A 95 -40.85 0.35 9.09
C PHE A 95 -40.62 0.80 7.64
N ALA A 96 -41.48 1.68 7.11
CA ALA A 96 -41.33 2.18 5.75
C ALA A 96 -40.01 2.94 5.57
N VAL A 97 -39.63 3.81 6.53
CA VAL A 97 -38.34 4.51 6.54
C VAL A 97 -37.17 3.52 6.62
N ALA A 98 -37.27 2.52 7.48
CA ALA A 98 -36.22 1.52 7.70
C ALA A 98 -35.96 0.68 6.44
N VAL A 99 -37.01 0.19 5.78
CA VAL A 99 -36.91 -0.63 4.57
C VAL A 99 -36.47 0.22 3.38
N HIS A 100 -37.08 1.40 3.18
CA HIS A 100 -36.71 2.32 2.10
C HIS A 100 -35.22 2.68 2.14
N THR A 101 -34.71 3.03 3.31
CA THR A 101 -33.30 3.41 3.50
C THR A 101 -32.35 2.26 3.13
N ARG A 102 -32.67 1.02 3.53
CA ARG A 102 -31.85 -0.17 3.22
C ARG A 102 -31.90 -0.55 1.75
N LEU A 103 -33.07 -0.49 1.11
CA LEU A 103 -33.21 -0.73 -0.33
C LEU A 103 -32.43 0.31 -1.13
N LYS A 104 -32.56 1.59 -0.77
CA LYS A 104 -31.79 2.69 -1.37
C LYS A 104 -30.30 2.50 -1.20
N PHE A 105 -29.85 2.08 -0.01
CA PHE A 105 -28.45 1.75 0.23
C PHE A 105 -27.98 0.62 -0.69
N CYS A 106 -28.72 -0.49 -0.78
CA CYS A 106 -28.35 -1.63 -1.63
C CYS A 106 -28.27 -1.24 -3.10
N ARG A 107 -29.27 -0.50 -3.61
CA ARG A 107 -29.28 -0.01 -4.99
C ARG A 107 -28.11 0.93 -5.28
N LEU A 108 -27.83 1.89 -4.38
CA LEU A 108 -26.71 2.81 -4.55
C LEU A 108 -25.36 2.11 -4.45
N PHE A 109 -25.21 1.13 -3.55
CA PHE A 109 -23.98 0.35 -3.45
C PHE A 109 -23.73 -0.46 -4.71
N PHE A 110 -24.77 -1.12 -5.25
CA PHE A 110 -24.67 -1.79 -6.54
C PHE A 110 -24.34 -0.81 -7.67
N ALA A 111 -25.00 0.36 -7.72
CA ALA A 111 -24.72 1.41 -8.70
C ALA A 111 -23.27 1.93 -8.63
N THR A 112 -22.71 2.06 -7.42
CA THR A 112 -21.30 2.41 -7.20
C THR A 112 -20.36 1.38 -7.83
N LEU A 113 -20.62 0.08 -7.63
CA LEU A 113 -19.80 -0.98 -8.22
C LEU A 113 -19.91 -1.01 -9.75
N VAL A 114 -21.11 -0.78 -10.29
CA VAL A 114 -21.32 -0.63 -11.74
C VAL A 114 -20.59 0.61 -12.26
N ALA A 115 -20.57 1.72 -11.51
CA ALA A 115 -19.84 2.92 -11.89
C ALA A 115 -18.32 2.65 -11.94
N PHE A 116 -17.76 1.97 -10.95
CA PHE A 116 -16.35 1.51 -10.98
C PHE A 116 -16.05 0.54 -12.13
N SER A 117 -17.06 -0.11 -12.71
CA SER A 117 -16.88 -1.05 -13.81
C SER A 117 -16.77 -0.40 -15.19
N ARG A 118 -17.10 0.90 -15.30
CA ARG A 118 -17.06 1.64 -16.57
C ARG A 118 -15.62 1.84 -17.02
N GLU A 119 -15.40 1.69 -18.33
CA GLU A 119 -14.08 1.88 -18.93
C GLU A 119 -13.58 3.32 -18.80
N LYS A 120 -12.26 3.49 -18.90
CA LYS A 120 -11.59 4.80 -18.93
C LYS A 120 -11.96 5.71 -17.76
N CYS A 121 -12.27 5.12 -16.60
CA CYS A 121 -12.70 5.84 -15.41
C CYS A 121 -13.93 6.76 -15.62
N GLN A 122 -14.77 6.49 -16.63
CA GLN A 122 -15.93 7.35 -16.94
C GLN A 122 -17.05 7.31 -15.87
N GLY A 123 -17.01 6.33 -14.96
CA GLY A 123 -17.96 6.24 -13.87
C GLY A 123 -17.53 6.91 -12.56
N MET A 124 -16.36 7.58 -12.51
CA MET A 124 -15.81 8.06 -11.23
C MET A 124 -16.66 9.14 -10.57
N ASP A 125 -17.19 10.09 -11.33
CA ASP A 125 -18.07 11.15 -10.80
C ASP A 125 -19.35 10.57 -10.19
N ASP A 126 -19.95 9.59 -10.89
CA ASP A 126 -21.10 8.85 -10.41
C ASP A 126 -20.77 8.06 -9.13
N ALA A 127 -19.63 7.35 -9.12
CA ALA A 127 -19.19 6.57 -7.96
C ALA A 127 -18.98 7.47 -6.73
N GLN A 128 -18.29 8.60 -6.87
CA GLN A 128 -18.09 9.56 -5.77
C GLN A 128 -19.41 10.12 -5.25
N LYS A 129 -20.33 10.48 -6.16
CA LYS A 129 -21.68 10.95 -5.81
C LYS A 129 -22.45 9.88 -5.04
N TYR A 130 -22.45 8.63 -5.50
CA TYR A 130 -23.16 7.54 -4.83
C TYR A 130 -22.53 7.20 -3.47
N LEU A 131 -21.20 7.20 -3.36
CA LEU A 131 -20.50 7.00 -2.08
C LEU A 131 -20.85 8.06 -1.04
N LYS A 132 -20.98 9.33 -1.45
CA LYS A 132 -21.47 10.40 -0.57
C LYS A 132 -22.88 10.12 -0.06
N LEU A 133 -23.79 9.77 -0.97
CA LEU A 133 -25.18 9.44 -0.61
C LEU A 133 -25.24 8.20 0.31
N LEU A 134 -24.39 7.20 0.09
CA LEU A 134 -24.32 6.01 0.95
C LEU A 134 -23.91 6.37 2.39
N SER A 135 -22.92 7.25 2.57
CA SER A 135 -22.53 7.75 3.90
C SER A 135 -23.69 8.45 4.61
N GLU A 136 -24.50 9.22 3.89
CA GLU A 136 -25.66 9.93 4.45
C GLU A 136 -26.80 9.00 4.91
N LEU A 137 -26.88 7.76 4.39
CA LEU A 137 -27.92 6.79 4.75
C LEU A 137 -27.59 5.98 6.01
N LEU A 138 -26.31 5.79 6.34
CA LEU A 138 -25.85 4.94 7.45
C LEU A 138 -26.41 5.36 8.83
N PRO A 139 -26.48 6.66 9.19
CA PRO A 139 -27.08 7.08 10.46
C PRO A 139 -28.53 6.62 10.63
N THR A 140 -29.32 6.64 9.56
CA THR A 140 -30.72 6.18 9.58
C THR A 140 -30.81 4.65 9.67
N ILE A 141 -29.91 3.92 8.99
CA ILE A 141 -29.80 2.46 9.13
C ILE A 141 -29.49 2.09 10.58
N ARG A 142 -28.53 2.79 11.21
CA ARG A 142 -28.14 2.59 12.61
C ARG A 142 -29.31 2.86 13.57
N LYS A 143 -30.02 3.99 13.42
CA LYS A 143 -31.19 4.32 14.24
C LYS A 143 -32.33 3.29 14.13
N THR A 144 -32.49 2.68 12.97
CA THR A 144 -33.59 1.73 12.69
C THR A 144 -33.14 0.26 12.76
N VAL A 145 -31.96 -0.04 13.30
CA VAL A 145 -31.38 -1.40 13.30
C VAL A 145 -32.20 -2.39 14.15
N ASN A 146 -32.81 -1.89 15.22
CA ASN A 146 -33.60 -2.67 16.19
C ASN A 146 -34.97 -3.10 15.66
N LEU A 147 -35.43 -2.55 14.53
CA LEU A 147 -36.73 -2.89 13.94
C LEU A 147 -36.70 -4.23 13.18
N GLY A 148 -35.53 -4.79 12.87
CA GLY A 148 -35.41 -6.06 12.15
C GLY A 148 -35.51 -7.28 13.07
N VAL A 149 -36.16 -8.35 12.60
CA VAL A 149 -36.29 -9.64 13.32
C VAL A 149 -34.92 -10.18 13.74
N THR A 150 -34.75 -10.51 15.02
CA THR A 150 -33.47 -11.00 15.59
C THR A 150 -33.45 -12.53 15.63
N ALA A 151 -32.27 -13.14 15.53
CA ALA A 151 -32.10 -14.58 15.79
C ALA A 151 -32.62 -14.92 17.19
N GLN A 152 -33.41 -15.99 17.34
CA GLN A 152 -33.84 -16.47 18.65
C GLN A 152 -32.61 -16.96 19.42
N ARG A 153 -32.46 -16.53 20.69
CA ARG A 153 -31.37 -16.96 21.61
C ARG A 153 -31.89 -17.80 22.77
N GLU A 154 -33.18 -18.09 22.83
CA GLU A 154 -33.77 -18.74 24.00
C GLU A 154 -33.98 -20.24 23.75
N GLY A 155 -33.22 -21.06 24.46
CA GLY A 155 -33.72 -22.37 24.93
C GLY A 155 -33.01 -23.64 24.47
N GLU A 156 -32.20 -23.64 23.42
CA GLU A 156 -31.60 -24.88 22.89
C GLU A 156 -30.10 -24.72 22.61
N GLU A 157 -29.39 -25.83 22.72
CA GLU A 157 -27.93 -26.02 22.72
C GLU A 157 -27.14 -24.98 21.90
N GLN A 158 -26.04 -24.47 22.47
CA GLN A 158 -25.11 -23.50 21.87
C GLN A 158 -24.62 -23.95 20.48
N THR A 159 -25.41 -23.69 19.44
CA THR A 159 -24.93 -23.78 18.06
C THR A 159 -24.03 -22.57 17.81
N ASP A 160 -22.84 -22.79 17.24
CA ASP A 160 -21.86 -21.73 16.92
C ASP A 160 -22.34 -20.70 15.87
N TYR A 161 -23.56 -20.83 15.36
CA TYR A 161 -24.11 -20.00 14.29
C TYR A 161 -25.55 -19.55 14.58
N PRO A 162 -25.96 -18.33 14.17
CA PRO A 162 -27.29 -17.81 14.46
C PRO A 162 -28.35 -18.43 13.53
N ILE A 163 -29.46 -18.87 14.11
CA ILE A 163 -30.64 -19.35 13.38
C ILE A 163 -31.58 -18.17 13.16
N ILE A 164 -31.73 -17.74 11.90
CA ILE A 164 -32.61 -16.63 11.49
C ILE A 164 -33.54 -17.16 10.39
N MET A 165 -34.82 -16.75 10.45
CA MET A 165 -35.80 -17.07 9.41
C MET A 165 -35.23 -16.77 8.01
N GLY A 166 -35.26 -17.77 7.13
CA GLY A 166 -34.81 -17.65 5.74
C GLY A 166 -33.29 -17.76 5.52
N PHE A 167 -32.50 -18.06 6.55
CA PHE A 167 -31.06 -18.29 6.44
C PHE A 167 -30.68 -19.67 7.01
N GLU A 168 -30.11 -20.54 6.16
CA GLU A 168 -29.58 -21.85 6.54
C GLU A 168 -28.04 -21.82 6.44
N PRO A 169 -27.31 -21.70 7.57
CA PRO A 169 -25.86 -21.56 7.59
C PRO A 169 -25.10 -22.72 6.92
N LEU A 170 -25.69 -23.93 6.90
CA LEU A 170 -25.06 -25.14 6.39
C LEU A 170 -25.51 -25.50 4.97
N VAL A 171 -26.25 -24.62 4.29
CA VAL A 171 -26.83 -24.91 2.96
C VAL A 171 -25.80 -25.36 1.93
N ASN A 172 -24.55 -24.89 2.08
CA ASN A 172 -23.45 -25.20 1.16
C ASN A 172 -22.49 -26.27 1.68
N GLN A 173 -22.70 -26.83 2.88
CA GLN A 173 -21.74 -27.73 3.52
C GLN A 173 -21.42 -28.95 2.64
N ARG A 174 -22.42 -29.49 1.93
CA ARG A 174 -22.24 -30.63 1.00
C ARG A 174 -21.50 -30.28 -0.28
N LEU A 175 -21.35 -28.99 -0.59
CA LEU A 175 -20.67 -28.48 -1.78
C LEU A 175 -19.21 -28.10 -1.49
N LEU A 176 -18.84 -27.98 -0.20
CA LEU A 176 -17.49 -27.67 0.22
C LEU A 176 -16.59 -28.93 0.16
N PRO A 177 -15.28 -28.76 -0.12
CA PRO A 177 -14.32 -29.86 -0.03
C PRO A 177 -14.34 -30.52 1.36
N PRO A 178 -13.94 -31.80 1.48
CA PRO A 178 -13.80 -32.50 2.76
C PRO A 178 -12.61 -31.92 3.55
N THR A 179 -12.82 -30.75 4.13
CA THR A 179 -11.90 -30.03 5.03
C THR A 179 -12.65 -29.71 6.31
N PHE A 180 -11.93 -29.32 7.38
CA PHE A 180 -12.58 -28.83 8.59
C PHE A 180 -13.61 -27.75 8.23
N PRO A 181 -14.88 -27.88 8.68
CA PRO A 181 -15.92 -26.90 8.35
C PRO A 181 -15.48 -25.49 8.76
N ARG A 182 -15.16 -24.64 7.78
CA ARG A 182 -14.91 -23.22 8.02
C ARG A 182 -16.25 -22.49 7.92
N TYR A 183 -16.87 -22.21 9.06
CA TYR A 183 -18.08 -21.39 9.09
C TYR A 183 -17.73 -19.93 8.85
N THR A 184 -18.43 -19.28 7.92
CA THR A 184 -18.34 -17.82 7.81
C THR A 184 -19.07 -17.22 9.00
N GLN A 185 -18.33 -16.61 9.92
CA GLN A 185 -18.92 -15.99 11.10
C GLN A 185 -19.84 -14.84 10.66
N ILE A 186 -21.12 -14.93 11.00
CA ILE A 186 -22.10 -13.87 10.74
C ILE A 186 -21.85 -12.76 11.76
N LYS A 187 -21.40 -11.60 11.27
CA LYS A 187 -21.13 -10.43 12.10
C LYS A 187 -22.42 -9.83 12.65
N SER A 188 -22.34 -9.19 13.82
CA SER A 188 -23.46 -8.43 14.37
C SER A 188 -23.83 -7.25 13.46
N ARG A 189 -25.04 -6.71 13.63
CA ARG A 189 -25.54 -5.59 12.81
C ARG A 189 -24.71 -4.32 13.02
N ASP A 190 -24.30 -4.03 14.25
CA ASP A 190 -23.48 -2.84 14.55
C ASP A 190 -22.11 -2.94 13.89
N VAL A 191 -21.45 -4.09 14.01
CA VAL A 191 -20.16 -4.37 13.34
C VAL A 191 -20.31 -4.31 11.82
N MET A 192 -21.46 -4.72 11.26
CA MET A 192 -21.73 -4.57 9.83
C MET A 192 -21.82 -3.10 9.41
N ILE A 193 -22.51 -2.25 10.19
CA ILE A 193 -22.63 -0.82 9.89
C ILE A 193 -21.25 -0.15 9.94
N GLU A 194 -20.44 -0.44 10.96
CA GLU A 194 -19.06 0.06 11.10
C GLU A 194 -18.16 -0.42 9.94
N TYR A 195 -18.32 -1.68 9.53
CA TYR A 195 -17.62 -2.22 8.36
C TYR A 195 -18.02 -1.49 7.08
N MET A 196 -19.30 -1.21 6.88
CA MET A 196 -19.81 -0.48 5.71
C MET A 196 -19.35 0.97 5.70
N GLU A 197 -19.36 1.67 6.85
CA GLU A 197 -18.78 3.01 7.02
C GLU A 197 -17.31 3.01 6.57
N SER A 198 -16.52 2.07 7.10
CA SER A 198 -15.10 1.92 6.75
C SER A 198 -14.88 1.54 5.27
N LEU A 199 -15.74 0.69 4.71
CA LEU A 199 -15.66 0.30 3.30
C LEU A 199 -15.94 1.50 2.39
N ILE A 200 -16.99 2.29 2.68
CA ILE A 200 -17.34 3.48 1.90
C ILE A 200 -16.19 4.48 1.93
N GLU A 201 -15.54 4.67 3.06
CA GLU A 201 -14.39 5.57 3.16
C GLU A 201 -13.19 5.07 2.34
N ARG A 202 -12.87 3.78 2.41
CA ARG A 202 -11.85 3.18 1.53
C ARG A 202 -12.21 3.35 0.05
N LEU A 203 -13.47 3.16 -0.31
CA LEU A 203 -13.92 3.33 -1.71
C LEU A 203 -13.85 4.79 -2.17
N LYS A 204 -14.04 5.77 -1.29
CA LYS A 204 -13.79 7.19 -1.61
C LYS A 204 -12.29 7.44 -1.79
N GLN A 205 -11.47 6.89 -0.91
CA GLN A 205 -10.01 7.04 -0.98
C GLN A 205 -9.47 6.55 -2.33
N ILE A 206 -9.84 5.35 -2.77
CA ILE A 206 -9.33 4.81 -4.05
C ILE A 206 -9.70 5.66 -5.25
N CYS A 207 -10.75 6.50 -5.18
CA CYS A 207 -11.07 7.43 -6.26
C CYS A 207 -9.96 8.47 -6.48
N GLY A 208 -9.19 8.82 -5.44
CA GLY A 208 -8.10 9.77 -5.56
C GLY A 208 -6.91 9.28 -6.41
N VAL A 209 -6.85 7.99 -6.76
CA VAL A 209 -5.79 7.47 -7.63
C VAL A 209 -5.84 8.10 -9.03
N THR A 210 -7.03 8.51 -9.50
CA THR A 210 -7.18 9.13 -10.83
C THR A 210 -6.64 10.56 -10.89
N GLU A 211 -6.33 11.16 -9.74
CA GLU A 211 -5.68 12.47 -9.65
C GLU A 211 -4.15 12.35 -9.77
N GLN A 212 -3.61 11.13 -9.71
CA GLN A 212 -2.17 10.87 -9.83
C GLN A 212 -1.77 10.82 -11.31
N ASN A 213 -0.92 11.77 -11.71
CA ASN A 213 -0.47 11.89 -13.11
C ASN A 213 0.90 11.24 -13.37
N ALA A 214 1.57 10.74 -12.34
CA ALA A 214 2.92 10.19 -12.42
C ALA A 214 2.97 8.77 -11.86
N PHE A 215 3.75 7.89 -12.50
CA PHE A 215 3.94 6.50 -12.08
C PHE A 215 4.36 6.36 -10.62
N HIS A 216 5.36 7.14 -10.18
CA HIS A 216 5.84 7.11 -8.80
C HIS A 216 4.76 7.56 -7.81
N GLY A 217 3.95 8.56 -8.16
CA GLY A 217 2.83 9.03 -7.33
C GLY A 217 1.73 7.97 -7.17
N VAL A 218 1.41 7.23 -8.24
CA VAL A 218 0.47 6.10 -8.18
C VAL A 218 1.03 4.98 -7.28
N MET A 219 2.31 4.64 -7.45
CA MET A 219 2.95 3.59 -6.65
C MET A 219 2.92 3.94 -5.16
N ASP A 220 3.25 5.19 -4.79
CA ASP A 220 3.20 5.66 -3.41
C ASP A 220 1.77 5.65 -2.85
N PHE A 221 0.79 6.09 -3.66
CA PHE A 221 -0.62 6.04 -3.30
C PHE A 221 -1.08 4.60 -3.00
N MET A 222 -0.73 3.64 -3.85
CA MET A 222 -1.16 2.25 -3.71
C MET A 222 -0.45 1.54 -2.56
N LEU A 223 0.84 1.83 -2.33
CA LEU A 223 1.58 1.34 -1.16
C LEU A 223 0.96 1.87 0.14
N GLU A 224 0.65 3.16 0.21
CA GLU A 224 0.02 3.79 1.37
C GLU A 224 -1.37 3.19 1.62
N PHE A 225 -2.19 3.04 0.57
CA PHE A 225 -3.49 2.40 0.66
C PHE A 225 -3.39 0.95 1.19
N SER A 226 -2.31 0.24 0.88
CA SER A 226 -2.11 -1.14 1.33
C SER A 226 -1.74 -1.28 2.81
N LYS A 227 -1.12 -0.27 3.44
CA LYS A 227 -0.64 -0.36 4.84
C LYS A 227 -1.70 -0.79 5.86
N PRO A 228 -2.94 -0.22 5.86
CA PRO A 228 -3.99 -0.63 6.81
C PRO A 228 -4.62 -1.99 6.51
N SER A 229 -4.08 -2.78 5.55
CA SER A 229 -4.62 -4.08 5.15
C SER A 229 -6.09 -4.00 4.67
N PRO A 230 -6.37 -3.21 3.63
CA PRO A 230 -7.73 -3.03 3.11
C PRO A 230 -8.35 -4.34 2.61
N CYS A 231 -9.69 -4.40 2.61
CA CYS A 231 -10.42 -5.59 2.17
C CYS A 231 -10.18 -5.92 0.69
N VAL A 232 -10.37 -7.19 0.33
CA VAL A 232 -10.11 -7.72 -1.03
C VAL A 232 -10.86 -6.95 -2.12
N LEU A 233 -12.10 -6.53 -1.87
CA LEU A 233 -12.89 -5.75 -2.83
C LEU A 233 -12.23 -4.41 -3.13
N SER A 234 -11.88 -3.63 -2.10
CA SER A 234 -11.30 -2.29 -2.31
C SER A 234 -9.90 -2.37 -2.93
N ARG A 235 -9.10 -3.40 -2.59
CA ARG A 235 -7.82 -3.68 -3.27
C ARG A 235 -8.03 -4.00 -4.75
N SER A 236 -8.99 -4.86 -5.05
CA SER A 236 -9.30 -5.27 -6.42
C SER A 236 -9.80 -4.12 -7.29
N LEU A 237 -10.67 -3.28 -6.75
CA LEU A 237 -11.16 -2.09 -7.45
C LEU A 237 -10.04 -1.09 -7.73
N LEU A 238 -9.15 -0.83 -6.76
CA LEU A 238 -8.00 0.04 -6.96
C LEU A 238 -7.07 -0.46 -8.07
N GLN A 239 -6.79 -1.77 -8.09
CA GLN A 239 -5.97 -2.39 -9.14
C GLN A 239 -6.62 -2.24 -10.53
N LEU A 240 -7.91 -2.52 -10.64
CA LEU A 240 -8.63 -2.42 -11.91
C LEU A 240 -8.86 -0.97 -12.39
N LEU A 241 -8.88 0.00 -11.47
CA LEU A 241 -8.94 1.41 -11.82
C LEU A 241 -7.66 1.85 -12.52
N TYR A 242 -6.50 1.49 -11.97
CA TYR A 242 -5.21 1.86 -12.55
C TYR A 242 -4.88 1.03 -13.79
N LEU A 243 -5.02 -0.30 -13.72
CA LEU A 243 -4.69 -1.21 -14.80
C LEU A 243 -5.86 -2.15 -15.11
N PRO A 244 -6.86 -1.67 -15.89
CA PRO A 244 -7.98 -2.50 -16.33
C PRO A 244 -7.54 -3.63 -17.29
N PRO A 245 -8.45 -4.57 -17.61
CA PRO A 245 -8.15 -5.72 -18.48
C PRO A 245 -7.61 -5.37 -19.89
N SER A 246 -7.85 -4.14 -20.37
CA SER A 246 -7.26 -3.64 -21.62
C SER A 246 -5.74 -3.46 -21.54
N ARG A 247 -5.15 -3.53 -20.34
CA ARG A 247 -3.74 -3.30 -20.03
C ARG A 247 -3.23 -1.89 -20.38
N LEU A 248 -4.15 -0.97 -20.62
CA LEU A 248 -3.86 0.46 -20.73
C LEU A 248 -4.04 1.11 -19.36
N VAL A 249 -3.11 1.96 -18.96
CA VAL A 249 -3.18 2.70 -17.70
C VAL A 249 -4.40 3.64 -17.74
N PHE A 250 -5.25 3.56 -16.72
CA PHE A 250 -6.57 4.18 -16.65
C PHE A 250 -7.44 3.92 -17.89
N GLY A 251 -7.19 2.83 -18.63
CA GLY A 251 -7.90 2.45 -19.85
C GLY A 251 -7.55 3.28 -21.09
N SER A 252 -6.57 4.18 -21.03
CA SER A 252 -6.28 5.13 -22.12
C SER A 252 -4.80 5.25 -22.50
N MET A 253 -3.86 5.07 -21.55
CA MET A 253 -2.43 5.33 -21.78
C MET A 253 -1.63 4.04 -21.93
N ASN A 254 -0.65 4.02 -22.82
CA ASN A 254 0.29 2.91 -22.92
C ASN A 254 1.29 2.95 -21.75
N MET A 255 1.54 1.81 -21.10
CA MET A 255 2.50 1.74 -19.99
C MET A 255 3.90 2.18 -20.41
N VAL A 256 4.33 1.92 -21.66
CA VAL A 256 5.64 2.38 -22.17
C VAL A 256 5.75 3.90 -22.10
N ASP A 257 4.68 4.63 -22.45
CA ASP A 257 4.67 6.09 -22.41
C ASP A 257 4.69 6.61 -20.98
N VAL A 258 3.92 5.98 -20.09
CA VAL A 258 3.92 6.27 -18.65
C VAL A 258 5.31 6.08 -18.05
N LEU A 259 6.00 4.99 -18.39
CA LEU A 259 7.37 4.72 -17.94
C LEU A 259 8.38 5.70 -18.54
N ARG A 260 8.23 6.07 -19.81
CA ARG A 260 9.08 7.09 -20.45
C ARG A 260 8.98 8.42 -19.72
N ASP A 261 7.77 8.82 -19.37
CA ASP A 261 7.51 10.04 -18.60
C ASP A 261 8.04 9.94 -17.16
N ALA A 262 7.92 8.76 -16.53
CA ALA A 262 8.48 8.50 -15.21
C ALA A 262 10.01 8.61 -15.18
N VAL A 263 10.71 8.02 -16.15
CA VAL A 263 12.17 8.15 -16.27
C VAL A 263 12.54 9.62 -16.53
N ARG A 264 11.80 10.30 -17.42
CA ARG A 264 12.03 11.71 -17.73
C ARG A 264 11.90 12.59 -16.48
N ALA A 265 10.85 12.39 -15.69
CA ALA A 265 10.61 13.16 -14.47
C ALA A 265 11.64 12.85 -13.37
N PHE A 266 12.12 11.61 -13.29
CA PHE A 266 13.04 11.17 -12.26
C PHE A 266 14.48 11.63 -12.46
N ILE A 267 15.02 11.51 -13.68
CA ILE A 267 16.46 11.76 -13.94
C ILE A 267 16.73 12.55 -15.23
N ALA A 268 15.71 12.83 -16.05
CA ALA A 268 15.82 13.59 -17.30
C ALA A 268 17.00 13.15 -18.20
N PRO A 269 17.05 11.87 -18.62
CA PRO A 269 18.17 11.36 -19.41
C PRO A 269 18.31 12.15 -20.72
N PRO A 270 19.53 12.45 -21.20
CA PRO A 270 19.73 13.23 -22.42
C PRO A 270 18.95 12.71 -23.62
N VAL A 271 18.79 11.39 -23.80
CA VAL A 271 18.02 10.83 -24.92
C VAL A 271 16.54 11.23 -24.94
N LEU A 272 15.96 11.54 -23.78
CA LEU A 272 14.55 11.96 -23.65
C LEU A 272 14.37 13.49 -23.65
N MET A 273 15.45 14.26 -23.77
CA MET A 273 15.44 15.72 -23.83
C MET A 273 15.38 16.20 -25.27
N SER A 274 14.38 17.01 -25.62
CA SER A 274 14.10 17.47 -27.00
C SER A 274 15.27 18.18 -27.70
N ARG A 275 16.26 18.68 -26.96
CA ARG A 275 17.42 19.43 -27.47
C ARG A 275 18.74 18.66 -27.37
N SER A 276 18.66 17.36 -27.15
CA SER A 276 19.81 16.46 -27.20
C SER A 276 20.02 15.96 -28.62
N GLY A 277 21.28 15.82 -29.05
CA GLY A 277 21.61 15.19 -30.33
C GLY A 277 21.15 13.73 -30.42
N LEU A 278 20.92 13.06 -29.28
CA LEU A 278 20.35 11.72 -29.24
C LEU A 278 18.84 11.68 -29.51
N ALA A 279 18.10 12.75 -29.20
CA ALA A 279 16.64 12.74 -29.24
C ALA A 279 16.06 12.64 -30.66
N ASN A 280 16.86 12.95 -31.68
CA ASN A 280 16.48 12.82 -33.09
C ASN A 280 17.15 11.61 -33.77
N ASN A 281 17.98 10.84 -33.05
CA ASN A 281 18.63 9.67 -33.60
C ASN A 281 17.68 8.45 -33.57
N PRO A 282 17.35 7.83 -34.72
CA PRO A 282 16.42 6.69 -34.77
C PRO A 282 16.90 5.48 -33.94
N GLN A 283 18.19 5.14 -34.03
CA GLN A 283 18.76 4.00 -33.30
C GLN A 283 18.68 4.20 -31.78
N SER A 284 18.91 5.42 -31.29
CA SER A 284 18.71 5.76 -29.87
C SER A 284 17.27 5.56 -29.42
N LYS A 285 16.30 5.96 -30.26
CA LYS A 285 14.87 5.80 -29.94
C LYS A 285 14.49 4.33 -29.88
N ASP A 286 14.85 3.54 -30.89
CA ASP A 286 14.53 2.11 -30.95
C ASP A 286 15.11 1.36 -29.74
N TYR A 287 16.33 1.69 -29.33
CA TYR A 287 16.97 1.06 -28.19
C TYR A 287 16.29 1.42 -26.85
N VAL A 288 15.91 2.68 -26.67
CA VAL A 288 15.14 3.12 -25.49
C VAL A 288 13.74 2.51 -25.48
N ASP A 289 13.06 2.47 -26.63
CA ASP A 289 11.70 1.92 -26.73
C ASP A 289 11.68 0.41 -26.47
N SER A 290 12.68 -0.33 -26.97
CA SER A 290 12.86 -1.75 -26.66
C SER A 290 13.09 -1.97 -25.16
N PHE A 291 13.95 -1.18 -24.54
CA PHE A 291 14.20 -1.26 -23.10
C PHE A 291 12.94 -0.95 -22.28
N LEU A 292 12.22 0.13 -22.59
CA LEU A 292 11.00 0.49 -21.88
C LEU A 292 9.89 -0.53 -22.09
N ALA A 293 9.80 -1.16 -23.27
CA ALA A 293 8.89 -2.28 -23.51
C ALA A 293 9.23 -3.48 -22.61
N HIS A 294 10.51 -3.81 -22.42
CA HIS A 294 10.93 -4.83 -21.45
C HIS A 294 10.63 -4.42 -20.00
N ALA A 295 10.73 -3.12 -19.68
CA ALA A 295 10.42 -2.61 -18.34
C ALA A 295 8.93 -2.68 -17.98
N VAL A 296 8.01 -2.76 -18.95
CA VAL A 296 6.55 -2.80 -18.69
C VAL A 296 6.20 -3.91 -17.71
N ARG A 297 6.69 -5.13 -17.92
CA ARG A 297 6.35 -6.28 -17.07
C ARG A 297 6.76 -6.08 -15.60
N PRO A 298 8.04 -5.86 -15.25
CA PRO A 298 8.45 -5.68 -13.85
C PRO A 298 7.78 -4.45 -13.21
N MET A 299 7.59 -3.37 -13.96
CA MET A 299 6.95 -2.16 -13.42
C MET A 299 5.45 -2.33 -13.20
N THR A 300 4.76 -3.10 -14.04
CA THR A 300 3.38 -3.53 -13.78
C THR A 300 3.30 -4.43 -12.55
N GLN A 301 4.24 -5.36 -12.38
CA GLN A 301 4.28 -6.22 -11.19
C GLN A 301 4.51 -5.43 -9.90
N LEU A 302 5.31 -4.35 -9.92
CA LEU A 302 5.43 -3.43 -8.78
C LEU A 302 4.06 -2.96 -8.30
N ILE A 303 3.23 -2.48 -9.23
CA ILE A 303 1.89 -1.98 -8.92
C ILE A 303 0.96 -3.12 -8.48
N HIS A 304 0.95 -4.22 -9.24
CA HIS A 304 0.07 -5.37 -9.00
C HIS A 304 0.29 -5.97 -7.61
N ASN A 305 1.56 -6.12 -7.21
CA ASN A 305 1.95 -6.70 -5.94
C ASN A 305 1.36 -5.94 -4.75
N THR A 306 1.27 -4.60 -4.80
CA THR A 306 0.62 -3.79 -3.74
C THR A 306 -0.83 -4.15 -3.48
N GLY A 307 -1.49 -4.79 -4.45
CA GLY A 307 -2.88 -5.22 -4.35
C GLY A 307 -3.08 -6.50 -3.54
N HIS A 308 -2.04 -7.29 -3.25
CA HIS A 308 -2.16 -8.54 -2.50
C HIS A 308 -2.24 -8.31 -0.98
N ASN A 309 -2.55 -9.36 -0.21
CA ASN A 309 -2.41 -9.31 1.25
C ASN A 309 -0.92 -9.18 1.68
N ARG A 310 -0.66 -8.75 2.91
CA ARG A 310 0.71 -8.40 3.38
C ARG A 310 1.68 -9.58 3.34
N ALA A 311 1.21 -10.79 3.66
CA ALA A 311 2.05 -11.99 3.60
C ALA A 311 2.52 -12.26 2.16
N ARG A 312 1.58 -12.24 1.21
CA ARG A 312 1.88 -12.46 -0.21
C ARG A 312 2.68 -11.34 -0.86
N GLN A 313 2.52 -10.11 -0.39
CA GLN A 313 3.36 -9.00 -0.83
C GLN A 313 4.84 -9.30 -0.62
N ARG A 314 5.22 -9.78 0.57
CA ARG A 314 6.62 -10.11 0.87
C ARG A 314 7.19 -11.16 -0.08
N ASP A 315 6.47 -12.27 -0.30
CA ASP A 315 6.89 -13.32 -1.21
C ASP A 315 7.05 -12.79 -2.65
N ARG A 316 6.10 -11.97 -3.10
CA ARG A 316 6.14 -11.39 -4.45
C ARG A 316 7.24 -10.35 -4.63
N TRP A 317 7.59 -9.60 -3.58
CA TRP A 317 8.76 -8.72 -3.61
C TRP A 317 10.05 -9.49 -3.80
N GLY A 318 10.21 -10.63 -3.12
CA GLY A 318 11.37 -11.50 -3.31
C GLY A 318 11.54 -11.96 -4.76
N HIS A 319 10.48 -12.50 -5.37
CA HIS A 319 10.52 -12.96 -6.77
C HIS A 319 10.72 -11.82 -7.77
N LEU A 320 10.16 -10.63 -7.50
CA LEU A 320 10.30 -9.48 -8.41
C LEU A 320 11.74 -9.00 -8.54
N LEU A 321 12.61 -9.29 -7.57
CA LEU A 321 14.03 -8.92 -7.65
C LEU A 321 14.76 -9.62 -8.80
N GLU A 322 14.34 -10.83 -9.20
CA GLU A 322 14.91 -11.54 -10.35
C GLU A 322 14.62 -10.80 -11.66
N ASP A 323 13.34 -10.42 -11.87
CA ASP A 323 12.91 -9.63 -13.02
C ASP A 323 13.61 -8.25 -13.04
N LEU A 324 13.81 -7.62 -11.88
CA LEU A 324 14.52 -6.34 -11.75
C LEU A 324 16.03 -6.48 -12.00
N SER A 325 16.66 -7.60 -11.61
CA SER A 325 18.07 -7.88 -11.89
C SER A 325 18.31 -7.94 -13.40
N CYS A 326 17.48 -8.68 -14.13
CA CYS A 326 17.55 -8.71 -15.59
C CYS A 326 17.34 -7.31 -16.21
N LEU A 327 16.45 -6.49 -15.63
CA LEU A 327 16.23 -5.13 -16.10
C LEU A 327 17.44 -4.21 -15.83
N GLN A 328 18.18 -4.41 -14.73
CA GLN A 328 19.41 -3.65 -14.45
C GLN A 328 20.45 -3.89 -15.55
N GLU A 329 20.70 -5.14 -15.93
CA GLU A 329 21.64 -5.45 -17.02
C GLU A 329 21.22 -4.80 -18.35
N GLY A 330 19.92 -4.80 -18.65
CA GLY A 330 19.36 -4.12 -19.82
C GLY A 330 19.61 -2.62 -19.77
N ALA A 331 19.43 -2.00 -18.61
CA ALA A 331 19.63 -0.57 -18.41
C ALA A 331 21.09 -0.17 -18.60
N ASP A 332 22.04 -0.96 -18.07
CA ASP A 332 23.47 -0.71 -18.23
C ASP A 332 23.91 -0.78 -19.70
N LYS A 333 23.38 -1.76 -20.46
CA LYS A 333 23.63 -1.88 -21.91
C LYS A 333 23.09 -0.66 -22.67
N VAL A 334 21.91 -0.16 -22.31
CA VAL A 334 21.31 1.05 -22.90
C VAL A 334 22.12 2.29 -22.59
N ASP A 335 22.50 2.50 -21.33
CA ASP A 335 23.32 3.63 -20.92
C ASP A 335 24.69 3.62 -21.60
N ALA A 336 25.37 2.46 -21.66
CA ALA A 336 26.67 2.34 -22.32
C ALA A 336 26.59 2.67 -23.83
N PHE A 337 25.56 2.15 -24.52
CA PHE A 337 25.32 2.44 -25.92
C PHE A 337 25.07 3.94 -26.15
N LEU A 338 24.15 4.54 -25.39
CA LEU A 338 23.79 5.95 -25.53
C LEU A 338 24.95 6.88 -25.16
N HIS A 339 25.76 6.52 -24.17
CA HIS A 339 26.98 7.26 -23.83
C HIS A 339 27.95 7.26 -25.02
N SER A 340 28.25 6.10 -25.59
CA SER A 340 29.19 5.97 -26.71
C SER A 340 28.77 6.80 -27.93
N LEU A 341 27.46 6.89 -28.18
CA LEU A 341 26.90 7.68 -29.26
C LEU A 341 26.90 9.18 -28.92
N LEU A 342 26.54 9.55 -27.70
CA LEU A 342 26.53 10.94 -27.26
C LEU A 342 27.94 11.53 -27.26
N SER A 343 28.95 10.80 -26.81
CA SER A 343 30.34 11.27 -26.82
C SER A 343 30.85 11.61 -28.22
N LYS A 344 30.28 11.02 -29.28
CA LYS A 344 30.59 11.36 -30.67
C LYS A 344 29.83 12.59 -31.17
N ILE A 345 28.60 12.80 -30.71
CA ILE A 345 27.72 13.89 -31.16
C ILE A 345 27.97 15.18 -30.38
N ASP A 346 28.16 15.06 -29.07
CA ASP A 346 28.38 16.16 -28.12
C ASP A 346 29.38 15.69 -27.03
N PRO A 347 30.69 15.80 -27.28
CA PRO A 347 31.73 15.33 -26.35
C PRO A 347 31.68 15.99 -24.96
N GLY A 348 31.01 17.14 -24.83
CA GLY A 348 30.84 17.84 -23.56
C GLY A 348 29.67 17.32 -22.71
N ARG A 349 28.92 16.33 -23.18
CA ARG A 349 27.78 15.74 -22.47
C ARG A 349 27.96 14.25 -22.23
N GLN A 350 27.38 13.79 -21.13
CA GLN A 350 27.46 12.40 -20.70
C GLN A 350 26.07 11.80 -20.52
N HIS A 351 25.92 10.55 -20.95
CA HIS A 351 24.74 9.72 -20.69
C HIS A 351 25.14 8.50 -19.82
N LEU A 352 25.60 8.75 -18.59
CA LEU A 352 26.10 7.69 -17.72
C LEU A 352 25.06 7.27 -16.69
N ALA A 353 24.73 5.97 -16.67
CA ALA A 353 23.89 5.33 -15.67
C ALA A 353 22.53 6.02 -15.44
N CYS A 354 21.91 6.61 -16.46
CA CYS A 354 20.62 7.27 -16.29
C CYS A 354 19.50 6.25 -16.08
N PHE A 355 19.37 5.28 -17.00
CA PHE A 355 18.39 4.21 -16.87
C PHE A 355 18.78 3.26 -15.73
N GLY A 356 20.07 2.96 -15.58
CA GLY A 356 20.59 2.13 -14.48
C GLY A 356 20.22 2.71 -13.11
N THR A 357 20.35 4.03 -12.92
CA THR A 357 19.95 4.70 -11.66
C THR A 357 18.44 4.63 -11.42
N TRP A 358 17.61 4.74 -12.46
CA TRP A 358 16.16 4.60 -12.34
C TRP A 358 15.73 3.17 -11.98
N VAL A 359 16.34 2.15 -12.58
CA VAL A 359 16.06 0.75 -12.22
C VAL A 359 16.58 0.43 -10.82
N LEU A 360 17.77 0.91 -10.46
CA LEU A 360 18.35 0.74 -9.14
C LEU A 360 17.46 1.35 -8.05
N TYR A 361 16.87 2.52 -8.30
CA TYR A 361 15.89 3.12 -7.38
C TYR A 361 14.75 2.17 -7.05
N HIS A 362 14.09 1.59 -8.07
CA HIS A 362 13.00 0.63 -7.85
C HIS A 362 13.48 -0.66 -7.18
N THR A 363 14.67 -1.14 -7.55
CA THR A 363 15.30 -2.32 -6.94
C THR A 363 15.49 -2.11 -5.44
N LEU A 364 16.09 -0.98 -5.05
CA LEU A 364 16.33 -0.63 -3.64
C LEU A 364 15.02 -0.50 -2.87
N ARG A 365 13.98 0.08 -3.48
CA ARG A 365 12.66 0.15 -2.84
C ARG A 365 12.07 -1.22 -2.59
N VAL A 366 12.14 -2.15 -3.55
CA VAL A 366 11.66 -3.53 -3.37
C VAL A 366 12.46 -4.25 -2.30
N MET A 367 13.80 -4.11 -2.29
CA MET A 367 14.64 -4.68 -1.23
C MET A 367 14.23 -4.14 0.15
N ILE A 368 14.05 -2.84 0.29
CA ILE A 368 13.61 -2.21 1.55
C ILE A 368 12.23 -2.73 1.94
N LEU A 369 11.25 -2.73 1.03
CA LEU A 369 9.90 -3.26 1.28
C LEU A 369 9.93 -4.71 1.75
N TYR A 370 10.76 -5.55 1.14
CA TYR A 370 10.94 -6.95 1.53
C TYR A 370 11.48 -7.09 2.95
N VAL A 371 12.54 -6.34 3.30
CA VAL A 371 13.11 -6.39 4.66
C VAL A 371 12.10 -5.88 5.68
N LEU A 372 11.48 -4.73 5.43
CA LEU A 372 10.52 -4.10 6.35
C LEU A 372 9.26 -4.95 6.56
N ALA A 373 8.79 -5.64 5.52
CA ALA A 373 7.66 -6.58 5.65
C ALA A 373 7.96 -7.72 6.63
N GLY A 374 9.23 -8.09 6.83
CA GLY A 374 9.59 -9.09 7.84
C GLY A 374 9.36 -8.64 9.28
N PHE A 375 9.44 -7.33 9.57
CA PHE A 375 9.02 -6.82 10.88
C PHE A 375 7.50 -6.85 11.03
N GLU A 376 6.77 -6.36 10.02
CA GLU A 376 5.31 -6.33 10.06
C GLU A 376 4.67 -7.72 10.18
N LEU A 377 5.31 -8.74 9.60
CA LEU A 377 4.88 -10.13 9.65
C LEU A 377 5.51 -10.90 10.82
N GLU A 378 6.23 -10.22 11.73
CA GLU A 378 6.86 -10.79 12.92
C GLU A 378 7.80 -11.98 12.59
N LEU A 379 8.53 -11.88 11.47
CA LEU A 379 9.41 -12.95 10.98
C LEU A 379 10.82 -12.90 11.59
N TYR A 380 11.17 -11.83 12.29
CA TYR A 380 12.46 -11.62 12.92
C TYR A 380 12.35 -11.74 14.43
N SER A 381 13.24 -12.52 15.03
CA SER A 381 13.44 -12.55 16.48
C SER A 381 14.30 -11.37 16.93
N VAL A 382 14.18 -10.96 18.20
CA VAL A 382 14.90 -9.80 18.76
C VAL A 382 16.42 -9.87 18.53
N HIS A 383 17.01 -11.05 18.69
CA HIS A 383 18.46 -11.26 18.49
C HIS A 383 18.90 -11.09 17.02
N GLU A 384 17.96 -11.14 16.06
CA GLU A 384 18.23 -10.91 14.63
C GLU A 384 18.19 -9.42 14.25
N PHE A 385 17.56 -8.57 15.08
CA PHE A 385 17.33 -7.17 14.74
C PHE A 385 18.61 -6.40 14.43
N HIS A 386 19.72 -6.76 15.07
CA HIS A 386 20.97 -6.01 14.95
C HIS A 386 21.49 -6.03 13.51
N TYR A 387 21.58 -7.20 12.86
CA TYR A 387 22.04 -7.29 11.48
C TYR A 387 20.97 -6.85 10.46
N VAL A 388 19.67 -6.97 10.79
CA VAL A 388 18.59 -6.47 9.93
C VAL A 388 18.61 -4.94 9.86
N PHE A 389 18.64 -4.26 11.02
CA PHE A 389 18.75 -2.81 11.06
C PHE A 389 20.10 -2.31 10.54
N TRP A 390 21.19 -3.06 10.76
CA TRP A 390 22.49 -2.74 10.16
C TRP A 390 22.42 -2.75 8.64
N TYR A 391 21.84 -3.78 8.03
CA TYR A 391 21.75 -3.90 6.58
C TYR A 391 20.90 -2.78 5.97
N LEU A 392 19.80 -2.41 6.63
CA LEU A 392 19.00 -1.23 6.26
C LEU A 392 19.82 0.07 6.36
N TYR A 393 20.55 0.25 7.47
CA TYR A 393 21.32 1.45 7.78
C TYR A 393 22.52 1.67 6.85
N GLU A 394 23.44 0.71 6.82
CA GLU A 394 24.72 0.83 6.12
C GLU A 394 24.59 0.58 4.62
N CYS A 395 23.72 -0.35 4.21
CA CYS A 395 23.58 -0.72 2.81
C CYS A 395 22.36 -0.03 2.15
N LEU A 396 21.15 -0.48 2.45
CA LEU A 396 19.99 -0.17 1.60
C LEU A 396 19.64 1.33 1.56
N TYR A 397 19.52 1.98 2.73
CA TYR A 397 19.22 3.41 2.75
C TYR A 397 20.41 4.26 2.27
N SER A 398 21.66 3.87 2.53
CA SER A 398 22.84 4.54 1.98
C SER A 398 22.81 4.56 0.44
N TRP A 399 22.54 3.41 -0.17
CA TRP A 399 22.40 3.29 -1.61
C TRP A 399 21.21 4.09 -2.15
N LEU A 400 20.07 4.07 -1.46
CA LEU A 400 18.89 4.84 -1.88
C LEU A 400 19.17 6.34 -1.88
N ILE A 401 19.78 6.86 -0.81
CA ILE A 401 20.13 8.29 -0.69
C ILE A 401 21.15 8.70 -1.77
N SER A 402 22.14 7.86 -2.04
CA SER A 402 23.10 8.08 -3.13
C SER A 402 22.43 8.10 -4.50
N THR A 403 21.50 7.18 -4.74
CA THR A 403 20.70 7.07 -5.97
C THR A 403 19.85 8.32 -6.20
N LEU A 404 19.11 8.78 -5.18
CA LEU A 404 18.31 10.00 -5.24
C LEU A 404 19.18 11.25 -5.46
N SER A 405 20.34 11.32 -4.78
CA SER A 405 21.28 12.44 -4.93
C SER A 405 21.87 12.51 -6.34
N ARG A 406 22.15 11.35 -6.95
CA ARG A 406 22.59 11.28 -8.35
C ARG A 406 21.48 11.74 -9.29
N ALA A 407 20.25 11.29 -9.09
CA ALA A 407 19.10 11.73 -9.90
C ALA A 407 18.89 13.25 -9.83
N ASP A 408 18.93 13.82 -8.62
CA ASP A 408 18.85 15.28 -8.41
C ASP A 408 19.98 16.04 -9.14
N ARG A 409 21.21 15.51 -9.15
CA ARG A 409 22.33 16.12 -9.88
C ARG A 409 22.07 16.20 -11.38
N PHE A 410 21.61 15.10 -11.98
CA PHE A 410 21.26 15.09 -13.41
C PHE A 410 20.13 16.08 -13.73
N LEU A 411 19.09 16.15 -12.90
CA LEU A 411 18.01 17.13 -13.08
C LEU A 411 18.54 18.57 -13.04
N MET A 412 19.41 18.89 -12.08
CA MET A 412 20.01 20.23 -11.97
C MET A 412 20.92 20.59 -13.15
N GLU A 413 21.71 19.62 -13.64
CA GLU A 413 22.56 19.79 -14.82
C GLU A 413 21.71 20.09 -16.06
N GLN A 414 20.65 19.32 -16.29
CA GLN A 414 19.73 19.55 -17.42
C GLN A 414 19.02 20.90 -17.33
N GLU A 415 18.54 21.28 -16.14
CA GLU A 415 17.97 22.61 -15.94
C GLU A 415 18.98 23.73 -16.21
N SER A 416 20.23 23.58 -15.74
CA SER A 416 21.28 24.57 -15.98
C SER A 416 21.57 24.73 -17.47
N LEU A 417 21.64 23.62 -18.21
CA LEU A 417 21.81 23.63 -19.66
C LEU A 417 20.64 24.33 -20.36
N ALA A 418 19.40 24.07 -19.92
CA ALA A 418 18.22 24.75 -20.45
C ALA A 418 18.25 26.27 -20.20
N GLU A 419 18.66 26.70 -19.01
CA GLU A 419 18.78 28.12 -18.64
C GLU A 419 19.88 28.85 -19.44
N GLN A 420 21.07 28.25 -19.57
CA GLN A 420 22.17 28.81 -20.34
C GLN A 420 21.78 29.02 -21.81
N GLN A 421 21.00 28.09 -22.37
CA GLN A 421 20.51 28.19 -23.74
C GLN A 421 19.38 29.24 -23.90
N GLN A 422 18.52 29.44 -22.89
CA GLN A 422 17.52 30.52 -22.92
C GLN A 422 18.17 31.92 -22.82
N GLN A 423 19.29 32.04 -22.10
CA GLN A 423 20.03 33.30 -21.98
C GLN A 423 20.77 33.68 -23.27
N LYS A 424 21.22 32.70 -24.08
CA LYS A 424 21.81 32.96 -25.41
C LYS A 424 20.83 33.65 -26.40
N GLY A 425 19.53 33.67 -26.12
CA GLY A 425 18.51 34.35 -26.93
C GLY A 425 17.95 35.66 -26.36
N ARG A 426 18.37 36.10 -25.16
CA ARG A 426 17.88 37.33 -24.52
C ARG A 426 19.02 38.09 -23.85
N THR A 427 19.46 39.17 -24.48
CA THR A 427 20.36 40.16 -23.85
C THR A 427 19.65 40.87 -22.69
N ASN A 428 20.25 40.79 -21.50
CA ASN A 428 19.98 41.59 -20.31
C ASN A 428 18.59 41.49 -19.64
N LYS A 429 18.46 40.56 -18.68
CA LYS A 429 17.79 40.83 -17.39
C LYS A 429 18.24 39.80 -16.33
N LYS A 430 19.00 40.26 -15.32
CA LYS A 430 19.37 39.46 -14.14
C LYS A 430 18.12 39.16 -13.31
N ASN A 431 17.46 38.03 -13.55
CA ASN A 431 16.44 37.54 -12.63
C ASN A 431 17.11 36.94 -11.38
N LYS A 432 16.68 37.38 -10.20
CA LYS A 432 17.05 36.79 -8.90
C LYS A 432 16.85 35.27 -8.98
N LYS A 433 17.91 34.49 -8.79
CA LYS A 433 17.83 33.02 -8.65
C LYS A 433 16.91 32.70 -7.47
N LYS A 434 15.66 32.31 -7.74
CA LYS A 434 14.82 31.66 -6.73
C LYS A 434 15.54 30.39 -6.29
N ARG A 435 15.62 30.16 -4.98
CA ARG A 435 16.21 28.94 -4.41
C ARG A 435 15.42 27.75 -4.96
N LYS A 436 16.05 26.95 -5.83
CA LYS A 436 15.41 25.82 -6.50
C LYS A 436 15.18 24.69 -5.50
N ILE A 437 13.95 24.17 -5.49
CA ILE A 437 13.57 23.02 -4.69
C ILE A 437 14.12 21.78 -5.41
N ARG A 438 14.87 20.91 -4.72
CA ARG A 438 15.31 19.65 -5.34
C ARG A 438 14.13 18.70 -5.47
N ALA A 439 13.99 18.04 -6.60
CA ALA A 439 12.84 17.20 -6.91
C ALA A 439 12.67 16.08 -5.88
N HIS A 440 13.79 15.46 -5.47
CA HIS A 440 13.80 14.31 -4.58
C HIS A 440 14.07 14.66 -3.11
N ALA A 441 14.06 15.94 -2.74
CA ALA A 441 14.44 16.37 -1.39
C ALA A 441 13.58 15.74 -0.28
N ARG A 442 12.26 15.63 -0.49
CA ARG A 442 11.36 15.04 0.52
C ARG A 442 11.67 13.57 0.74
N GLU A 443 11.80 12.81 -0.34
CA GLU A 443 12.08 11.37 -0.26
C GLU A 443 13.48 11.11 0.31
N ALA A 444 14.48 11.90 -0.09
CA ALA A 444 15.82 11.82 0.48
C ALA A 444 15.82 12.09 1.98
N ALA A 445 15.06 13.09 2.46
CA ALA A 445 14.93 13.37 3.90
C ALA A 445 14.24 12.22 4.65
N LEU A 446 13.21 11.60 4.06
CA LEU A 446 12.56 10.41 4.62
C LEU A 446 13.53 9.23 4.72
N ALA A 447 14.29 8.96 3.65
CA ALA A 447 15.29 7.91 3.61
C ALA A 447 16.41 8.16 4.62
N GLN A 448 16.88 9.41 4.77
CA GLN A 448 17.87 9.80 5.78
C GLN A 448 17.34 9.64 7.22
N GLY A 449 16.07 10.00 7.45
CA GLY A 449 15.41 9.77 8.74
C GLY A 449 15.37 8.27 9.09
N ALA A 450 14.93 7.45 8.13
CA ALA A 450 14.80 6.00 8.31
C ALA A 450 16.16 5.32 8.46
N GLN A 451 17.16 5.75 7.67
CA GLN A 451 18.55 5.33 7.81
C GLN A 451 19.02 5.53 9.25
N ASN A 452 18.89 6.76 9.77
CA ASN A 452 19.34 7.09 11.11
C ASN A 452 18.53 6.41 12.21
N LEU A 453 17.24 6.13 12.02
CA LEU A 453 16.49 5.25 12.92
C LEU A 453 17.13 3.86 12.96
N CYS A 454 17.34 3.23 11.81
CA CYS A 454 17.98 1.91 11.71
C CYS A 454 19.36 1.91 12.35
N GLY A 455 20.17 2.95 12.11
CA GLY A 455 21.48 3.10 12.72
C GLY A 455 21.43 3.26 14.25
N GLY A 456 20.37 3.88 14.76
CA GLY A 456 20.09 3.98 16.20
C GLY A 456 19.77 2.62 16.81
N TYR A 457 18.85 1.86 16.20
CA TYR A 457 18.51 0.51 16.66
C TYR A 457 19.68 -0.45 16.58
N TYR A 458 20.40 -0.49 15.45
CA TYR A 458 21.59 -1.32 15.28
C TYR A 458 22.58 -1.10 16.43
N LYS A 459 22.96 0.15 16.68
CA LYS A 459 23.94 0.47 17.72
C LYS A 459 23.41 0.18 19.13
N ALA A 460 22.14 0.47 19.40
CA ALA A 460 21.50 0.14 20.67
C ALA A 460 21.51 -1.37 20.94
N LEU A 461 21.13 -2.18 19.94
CA LEU A 461 21.13 -3.64 20.04
C LEU A 461 22.52 -4.20 20.26
N VAL A 462 23.54 -3.69 19.56
CA VAL A 462 24.94 -4.09 19.80
C VAL A 462 25.38 -3.71 21.22
N GLY A 463 25.06 -2.51 21.69
CA GLY A 463 25.33 -2.12 23.08
C GLY A 463 24.67 -3.05 24.09
N PHE A 464 23.41 -3.43 23.87
CA PHE A 464 22.70 -4.39 24.73
C PHE A 464 23.32 -5.79 24.68
N MET A 465 23.88 -6.23 23.54
CA MET A 465 24.60 -7.49 23.44
C MET A 465 25.91 -7.44 24.23
N LEU A 466 26.67 -6.34 24.15
CA LEU A 466 27.91 -6.15 24.91
C LEU A 466 27.67 -6.12 26.42
N ASP A 467 26.56 -5.52 26.84
CA ASP A 467 26.16 -5.48 28.25
C ASP A 467 25.46 -6.79 28.70
N GLU A 468 25.37 -7.79 27.82
CA GLU A 468 24.71 -9.09 28.05
C GLU A 468 23.23 -8.96 28.50
N LYS A 469 22.55 -7.93 28.02
CA LYS A 469 21.11 -7.70 28.27
C LYS A 469 20.22 -8.49 27.29
N LEU A 470 20.76 -8.95 26.16
CA LEU A 470 20.01 -9.73 25.17
C LEU A 470 20.36 -11.22 25.25
N SER A 471 19.32 -12.06 25.26
CA SER A 471 19.49 -13.50 25.12
C SER A 471 19.79 -13.87 23.67
N THR A 472 20.82 -14.68 23.49
CA THR A 472 21.18 -15.27 22.19
C THR A 472 20.82 -16.76 22.19
N PRO A 473 20.38 -17.31 21.05
CA PRO A 473 20.13 -18.74 20.95
C PRO A 473 21.40 -19.56 21.19
N HIS A 474 21.25 -20.78 21.72
CA HIS A 474 22.39 -21.64 21.98
C HIS A 474 22.96 -22.22 20.68
N PHE A 475 24.27 -22.07 20.46
CA PHE A 475 24.95 -22.42 19.20
C PHE A 475 24.77 -23.88 18.75
N GLN A 476 24.49 -24.81 19.68
CA GLN A 476 24.29 -26.23 19.36
C GLN A 476 23.06 -26.47 18.46
N PHE A 477 22.08 -25.57 18.52
CA PHE A 477 20.82 -25.68 17.78
C PHE A 477 20.62 -24.50 16.82
N ASP A 478 21.61 -23.63 16.68
CA ASP A 478 21.46 -22.33 16.05
C ASP A 478 22.76 -21.84 15.39
N ASN A 479 22.63 -21.22 14.20
CA ASN A 479 23.74 -20.59 13.50
C ASN A 479 23.32 -19.24 12.89
N GLU A 480 23.92 -18.14 13.39
CA GLU A 480 23.66 -16.77 12.92
C GLU A 480 23.88 -16.63 11.42
N GLU A 481 24.88 -17.30 10.85
CA GLU A 481 25.17 -17.29 9.41
C GLU A 481 24.00 -17.87 8.60
N VAL A 482 23.40 -18.97 9.06
CA VAL A 482 22.27 -19.60 8.36
C VAL A 482 21.05 -18.67 8.38
N ARG A 483 20.76 -18.05 9.53
CA ARG A 483 19.67 -17.06 9.64
C ARG A 483 19.93 -15.86 8.72
N TYR A 484 21.12 -15.27 8.81
CA TYR A 484 21.54 -14.13 7.99
C TYR A 484 21.37 -14.44 6.50
N ASN A 485 21.92 -15.56 6.04
CA ASN A 485 21.85 -15.97 4.65
C ASN A 485 20.40 -16.20 4.21
N HIS A 486 19.55 -16.78 5.06
CA HIS A 486 18.13 -16.95 4.76
C HIS A 486 17.36 -15.62 4.69
N ARG A 487 17.65 -14.66 5.58
CA ARG A 487 16.98 -13.35 5.59
C ARG A 487 17.25 -12.57 4.32
N PHE A 488 18.48 -12.64 3.81
CA PHE A 488 18.92 -11.88 2.64
C PHE A 488 19.02 -12.71 1.34
N ALA A 489 18.59 -13.98 1.36
CA ALA A 489 18.68 -14.89 0.21
C ALA A 489 18.10 -14.31 -1.10
N PRO A 490 16.95 -13.62 -1.12
CA PRO A 490 16.42 -13.05 -2.36
C PRO A 490 17.31 -12.00 -3.03
N PHE A 491 18.29 -11.44 -2.30
CA PHE A 491 19.21 -10.44 -2.85
C PHE A 491 20.35 -11.06 -3.65
N GLY A 492 20.55 -12.38 -3.56
CA GLY A 492 21.64 -13.08 -4.23
C GLY A 492 21.60 -13.02 -5.76
N CYS A 493 20.46 -12.69 -6.37
CA CYS A 493 20.33 -12.51 -7.81
C CYS A 493 20.82 -11.13 -8.30
N LEU A 494 21.06 -10.18 -7.40
CA LEU A 494 21.39 -8.79 -7.74
C LEU A 494 22.91 -8.59 -7.80
N VAL A 495 23.34 -7.78 -8.76
CA VAL A 495 24.74 -7.31 -8.85
C VAL A 495 24.91 -5.96 -8.13
N THR A 496 23.91 -5.07 -8.24
CA THR A 496 23.93 -3.75 -7.60
C THR A 496 22.63 -3.49 -6.80
N PRO A 497 22.73 -3.18 -5.48
CA PRO A 497 23.94 -3.16 -4.67
C PRO A 497 24.54 -4.57 -4.52
N PRO A 498 25.88 -4.69 -4.34
CA PRO A 498 26.51 -5.99 -4.16
C PRO A 498 25.99 -6.64 -2.86
N PRO A 499 25.65 -7.94 -2.88
CA PRO A 499 25.22 -8.64 -1.68
C PRO A 499 26.38 -8.68 -0.67
N ILE A 500 26.07 -8.39 0.58
CA ILE A 500 27.05 -8.52 1.67
C ILE A 500 26.89 -9.91 2.26
N HIS A 501 27.92 -10.74 2.14
CA HIS A 501 27.93 -12.07 2.73
C HIS A 501 28.25 -12.01 4.23
N TYR A 502 27.82 -13.02 4.98
CA TYR A 502 27.95 -13.03 6.44
C TYR A 502 29.39 -12.79 6.95
N PRO A 503 30.47 -13.39 6.38
CA PRO A 503 31.83 -13.08 6.83
C PRO A 503 32.20 -11.60 6.66
N GLN A 504 31.75 -10.98 5.57
CA GLN A 504 31.97 -9.55 5.33
C GLN A 504 31.16 -8.69 6.31
N PHE A 505 29.94 -9.09 6.66
CA PHE A 505 29.17 -8.43 7.72
C PHE A 505 29.92 -8.47 9.07
N LYS A 506 30.46 -9.62 9.47
CA LYS A 506 31.25 -9.73 10.72
C LYS A 506 32.50 -8.86 10.66
N ASP A 507 33.19 -8.84 9.52
CA ASP A 507 34.35 -7.98 9.29
C ASP A 507 34.01 -6.47 9.44
N MET A 508 32.90 -6.03 8.85
CA MET A 508 32.45 -4.64 8.88
C MET A 508 31.89 -4.20 10.25
N THR A 509 31.51 -5.15 11.10
CA THR A 509 30.93 -4.90 12.43
C THR A 509 31.86 -5.27 13.58
N ASP A 510 33.11 -5.64 13.27
CA ASP A 510 34.10 -6.04 14.25
C ASP A 510 34.57 -4.84 15.10
N LEU A 511 34.10 -4.82 16.36
CA LEU A 511 34.40 -3.76 17.33
C LEU A 511 35.85 -3.80 17.84
N SER A 512 36.57 -4.91 17.64
CA SER A 512 37.97 -5.05 18.08
C SER A 512 38.95 -4.24 17.22
N ARG A 513 38.49 -3.75 16.07
CA ARG A 513 39.27 -2.89 15.15
C ARG A 513 39.52 -1.49 15.70
N TYR A 514 38.77 -1.07 16.71
CA TYR A 514 38.93 0.23 17.37
C TYR A 514 39.96 0.12 18.50
N ASN A 515 40.72 1.20 18.73
CA ASN A 515 41.69 1.27 19.81
C ASN A 515 41.44 2.51 20.69
N PRO A 516 40.95 2.35 21.94
CA PRO A 516 40.51 1.09 22.57
C PRO A 516 39.27 0.48 21.88
N PRO A 517 38.99 -0.82 22.08
CA PRO A 517 37.77 -1.44 21.59
C PRO A 517 36.53 -0.72 22.11
N LEU A 518 35.50 -0.60 21.27
CA LEU A 518 34.26 0.09 21.63
C LEU A 518 33.49 -0.71 22.69
N ASP A 519 32.98 -0.01 23.70
CA ASP A 519 32.15 -0.58 24.76
C ASP A 519 30.65 -0.26 24.61
N GLY A 520 29.81 -0.78 25.49
CA GLY A 520 28.37 -0.52 25.48
C GLY A 520 28.01 0.97 25.52
N LEU A 521 28.76 1.80 26.27
CA LEU A 521 28.53 3.24 26.37
C LEU A 521 28.85 3.95 25.05
N ASP A 522 29.93 3.57 24.38
CA ASP A 522 30.25 4.10 23.04
C ASP A 522 29.11 3.81 22.04
N LEU A 523 28.54 2.59 22.11
CA LEU A 523 27.44 2.17 21.26
C LEU A 523 26.14 2.95 21.57
N TYR A 524 25.79 3.14 22.84
CA TYR A 524 24.63 3.98 23.23
C TYR A 524 24.81 5.45 22.83
N SER A 525 26.05 5.96 22.87
CA SER A 525 26.40 7.32 22.40
C SER A 525 26.21 7.44 20.89
N GLY A 526 26.66 6.45 20.14
CA GLY A 526 26.39 6.33 18.71
C GLY A 526 24.90 6.24 18.40
N ALA A 527 24.14 5.44 19.16
CA ALA A 527 22.70 5.33 19.01
C ALA A 527 21.97 6.67 19.27
N CYS A 528 22.37 7.41 20.31
CA CYS A 528 21.86 8.76 20.59
C CYS A 528 22.06 9.70 19.40
N LYS A 529 23.28 9.72 18.82
CA LYS A 529 23.59 10.57 17.66
C LYS A 529 22.68 10.22 16.48
N CYS A 530 22.49 8.93 16.21
CA CYS A 530 21.61 8.46 15.15
C CYS A 530 20.14 8.86 15.39
N PHE A 531 19.55 8.57 16.55
CA PHE A 531 18.17 8.99 16.84
C PHE A 531 17.97 10.51 16.78
N GLN A 532 18.97 11.28 17.21
CA GLN A 532 18.97 12.73 17.09
C GLN A 532 19.02 13.19 15.62
N GLN A 533 19.82 12.56 14.76
CA GLN A 533 19.83 12.88 13.33
C GLN A 533 18.52 12.49 12.64
N ALA A 534 17.95 11.33 12.97
CA ALA A 534 16.63 10.93 12.47
C ALA A 534 15.58 12.00 12.76
N ARG A 535 15.56 12.50 14.01
CA ARG A 535 14.70 13.61 14.44
C ARG A 535 14.89 14.87 13.58
N ILE A 536 16.14 15.29 13.36
CA ILE A 536 16.47 16.48 12.57
C ILE A 536 15.96 16.34 11.12
N HIS A 537 16.17 15.18 10.50
CA HIS A 537 15.71 14.92 9.14
C HIS A 537 14.18 14.96 9.04
N TYR A 538 13.46 14.32 9.96
CA TYR A 538 11.99 14.36 9.97
C TYR A 538 11.45 15.77 10.27
N GLU A 539 12.07 16.53 11.17
CA GLU A 539 11.70 17.94 11.46
C GLU A 539 11.93 18.87 10.27
N SER A 540 12.81 18.50 9.33
CA SER A 540 13.08 19.28 8.12
C SER A 540 12.00 19.16 7.04
N ILE A 541 11.11 18.16 7.14
CA ILE A 541 10.08 17.89 6.14
C ILE A 541 8.90 18.86 6.34
N PRO A 542 8.55 19.67 5.32
CA PRO A 542 7.39 20.55 5.41
C PRO A 542 6.09 19.73 5.38
N ASN A 543 5.10 20.17 6.16
CA ASN A 543 3.77 19.54 6.27
C ASN A 543 3.87 18.03 6.58
N PRO A 544 4.46 17.63 7.72
CA PRO A 544 4.59 16.22 8.07
C PRO A 544 3.20 15.59 8.25
N ASP A 545 3.01 14.43 7.64
CA ASP A 545 1.84 13.55 7.82
C ASP A 545 1.91 12.82 9.17
N ASP A 546 0.87 12.03 9.49
CA ASP A 546 0.78 11.32 10.77
C ASP A 546 1.88 10.26 10.93
N GLU A 547 2.32 9.64 9.83
CA GLU A 547 3.45 8.71 9.82
C GLU A 547 4.74 9.41 10.26
N ILE A 548 5.09 10.54 9.64
CA ILE A 548 6.30 11.31 10.01
C ILE A 548 6.22 11.76 11.48
N ARG A 549 5.04 12.18 11.96
CA ARG A 549 4.86 12.55 13.37
C ARG A 549 5.07 11.37 14.31
N CYS A 550 4.59 10.18 13.94
CA CYS A 550 4.81 8.94 14.68
C CYS A 550 6.31 8.61 14.76
N LEU A 551 7.01 8.60 13.62
CA LEU A 551 8.45 8.35 13.54
C LEU A 551 9.27 9.38 14.33
N LEU A 552 8.85 10.65 14.31
CA LEU A 552 9.47 11.71 15.10
C LEU A 552 9.35 11.45 16.60
N LYS A 553 8.18 11.00 17.06
CA LYS A 553 7.95 10.63 18.46
C LYS A 553 8.82 9.44 18.86
N ILE A 554 8.88 8.40 18.04
CA ILE A 554 9.73 7.21 18.27
C ILE A 554 11.20 7.61 18.37
N ALA A 555 11.71 8.43 17.43
CA ALA A 555 13.09 8.92 17.47
C ALA A 555 13.39 9.70 18.77
N LYS A 556 12.47 10.58 19.21
CA LYS A 556 12.60 11.35 20.45
C LYS A 556 12.62 10.45 21.68
N THR A 557 11.70 9.49 21.77
CA THR A 557 11.61 8.57 22.91
C THR A 557 12.86 7.70 22.99
N ASN A 558 13.27 7.06 21.90
CA ASN A 558 14.44 6.18 21.90
C ASN A 558 15.75 6.96 22.14
N PHE A 559 15.86 8.20 21.69
CA PHE A 559 16.95 9.10 22.08
C PHE A 559 17.05 9.30 23.59
N VAL A 560 15.91 9.55 24.27
CA VAL A 560 15.88 9.72 25.73
C VAL A 560 16.30 8.43 26.44
N VAL A 561 15.80 7.28 25.99
CA VAL A 561 16.15 5.96 26.57
C VAL A 561 17.66 5.71 26.46
N MET A 562 18.25 5.94 25.29
CA MET A 562 19.71 5.80 25.12
C MET A 562 20.50 6.78 26.00
N LYS A 563 20.00 8.00 26.20
CA LYS A 563 20.63 8.97 27.12
C LYS A 563 20.56 8.53 28.58
N LEU A 564 19.49 7.88 29.01
CA LEU A 564 19.38 7.35 30.38
C LEU A 564 20.41 6.24 30.61
N LEU A 565 20.56 5.32 29.66
CA LEU A 565 21.57 4.25 29.72
C LEU A 565 23.00 4.82 29.77
N LEU A 566 23.30 5.84 28.94
CA LEU A 566 24.56 6.58 29.01
C LEU A 566 24.81 7.24 30.37
N GLY A 567 23.74 7.70 31.02
CA GLY A 567 23.79 8.27 32.37
C GLY A 567 23.94 7.22 33.48
N GLY A 568 24.05 5.93 33.15
CA GLY A 568 24.21 4.84 34.11
C GLY A 568 22.90 4.26 34.64
N HIS A 569 21.74 4.67 34.11
CA HIS A 569 20.46 4.07 34.48
C HIS A 569 20.45 2.59 34.10
N THR A 570 20.07 1.70 35.02
CA THR A 570 20.02 0.23 34.80
C THR A 570 21.36 -0.39 34.37
N LYS A 571 22.50 0.25 34.70
CA LYS A 571 23.84 -0.23 34.27
C LYS A 571 24.11 -1.67 34.70
N ASP A 572 23.77 -2.02 35.93
CA ASP A 572 23.99 -3.36 36.49
C ASP A 572 22.83 -4.34 36.19
N SER A 573 21.73 -3.85 35.61
CA SER A 573 20.56 -4.67 35.26
C SER A 573 20.86 -5.51 34.01
N LYS A 574 20.69 -6.83 34.11
CA LYS A 574 20.75 -7.76 32.97
C LYS A 574 19.36 -8.05 32.37
N SER A 575 18.34 -7.34 32.83
CA SER A 575 16.98 -7.48 32.30
C SER A 575 16.93 -7.08 30.83
N PRO A 576 16.29 -7.90 29.96
CA PRO A 576 16.23 -7.61 28.54
C PRO A 576 15.35 -6.38 28.26
N PRO A 577 15.72 -5.55 27.27
CA PRO A 577 14.87 -4.46 26.84
C PRO A 577 13.59 -4.99 26.17
N GLU A 578 12.47 -4.29 26.38
CA GLU A 578 11.22 -4.53 25.67
C GLU A 578 11.19 -3.66 24.39
N PHE A 579 10.78 -4.26 23.27
CA PHE A 579 10.57 -3.58 22.00
C PHE A 579 9.07 -3.46 21.71
N ASP A 580 8.51 -2.29 21.97
CA ASP A 580 7.08 -2.03 21.84
C ASP A 580 6.72 -1.53 20.43
N PHE A 581 6.09 -2.39 19.64
CA PHE A 581 5.63 -2.12 18.27
C PHE A 581 4.21 -1.54 18.19
N SER A 582 3.54 -1.27 19.32
CA SER A 582 2.15 -0.77 19.34
C SER A 582 1.95 0.54 18.57
N GLN A 583 2.97 1.40 18.51
CA GLN A 583 2.91 2.68 17.81
C GLN A 583 3.31 2.57 16.33
N HIS A 584 4.17 1.62 15.96
CA HIS A 584 4.65 1.44 14.60
C HIS A 584 5.13 0.00 14.37
N LYS A 585 4.66 -0.64 13.30
CA LYS A 585 4.89 -2.08 13.03
C LYS A 585 6.34 -2.46 12.72
N ILE A 586 7.20 -1.47 12.46
CA ILE A 586 8.60 -1.68 12.03
C ILE A 586 9.61 -1.10 13.03
N PHE A 587 9.27 0.00 13.70
CA PHE A 587 10.21 0.80 14.49
C PHE A 587 9.70 0.87 15.92
N PRO A 588 10.20 0.02 16.83
CA PRO A 588 9.65 -0.11 18.16
C PRO A 588 10.10 1.02 19.09
N VAL A 589 9.30 1.34 20.10
CA VAL A 589 9.78 2.10 21.26
C VAL A 589 10.56 1.14 22.16
N ILE A 590 11.79 1.49 22.50
CA ILE A 590 12.64 0.71 23.41
C ILE A 590 12.25 1.06 24.84
N LYS A 591 12.01 0.07 25.69
CA LYS A 591 11.84 0.25 27.14
C LYS A 591 12.90 -0.56 27.87
N VAL A 592 13.45 0.02 28.93
CA VAL A 592 14.44 -0.61 29.81
C VAL A 592 13.93 -0.55 31.25
N SER A 593 14.21 -1.62 32.01
CA SER A 593 13.74 -1.84 33.39
C SER A 593 14.85 -1.85 34.40
#